data_AF-M8CAL8-F1
#
_entry.id   AF-M8CAL8-F1
#
_cell.length_a   1.000
_cell.length_b   1.000
_cell.length_c   1.000
_cell.angle_alpha   90.00
_cell.angle_beta   90.00
_cell.angle_gamma   90.00
#
_symmetry.space_group_name_H-M   'P 1'
#
loop_
_entity.id
_entity.type
_entity.pdbx_description
1 polymer ?
#
loop_
_entity_poly.entity_id
_entity_poly.type
_entity_poly.pdbx_seq_one_letter_code
_entity_poly.pdbx_strand_id
1 'polypeptide(L)'
;MTDAAASSSRRRMEPVRRHLLPRPPPVLSLNQLSAPEAGQIPVIIGGMVLDIHAKPSVPPHPGTTVPGMVKYIGGGVARNIAECMAKLGTQPLMISVIGDDMAGDFLLKYWRLAGLCTDGVPNAKDTEVPDVTTPVVSNVFDGNGELFAGVASVQAVETFLTPSWIYQFYRRISTAPLLMLDANLSPESLQAACKIAYESGVPVLFEPVSVVKSSRIAPIAEHITCTSPNEIELIAMANALSTPGKYNFVKLEQCNNKAESVDYLFEMLSPAMFFLLEKGIKLLLRARQLHEGSEKL
;
A
#
# COMPACT_ATOMS: atom_id res chain seq x y z
N MET A 1 -38.89 50.66 -13.49
CA MET A 1 -37.43 50.84 -13.30
C MET A 1 -36.93 50.03 -12.10
N THR A 2 -37.12 48.71 -12.07
CA THR A 2 -36.73 47.90 -10.89
C THR A 2 -36.04 46.57 -11.20
N ASP A 3 -35.87 46.16 -12.46
CA ASP A 3 -35.23 44.86 -12.78
C ASP A 3 -33.76 44.95 -13.25
N ALA A 4 -33.31 46.11 -13.70
CA ALA A 4 -31.95 46.23 -14.25
C ALA A 4 -30.85 46.18 -13.16
N ALA A 5 -31.10 46.75 -11.98
CA ALA A 5 -30.10 46.86 -10.91
C ALA A 5 -29.78 45.51 -10.25
N ALA A 6 -30.78 44.64 -10.04
CA ALA A 6 -30.61 43.33 -9.40
C ALA A 6 -29.75 42.36 -10.25
N SER A 7 -29.78 42.52 -11.58
CA SER A 7 -29.01 41.69 -12.51
C SER A 7 -27.50 41.97 -12.47
N SER A 8 -27.09 43.21 -12.20
CA SER A 8 -25.68 43.61 -12.20
C SER A 8 -24.93 43.17 -10.94
N SER A 9 -25.60 43.21 -9.79
CA SER A 9 -25.07 42.79 -8.49
C SER A 9 -24.85 41.27 -8.45
N ARG A 10 -25.80 40.50 -9.00
CA ARG A 10 -25.68 39.04 -9.11
C ARG A 10 -24.51 38.62 -9.99
N ARG A 11 -24.28 39.30 -11.13
CA ARG A 11 -23.16 38.99 -12.03
C ARG A 11 -21.78 39.27 -11.40
N ARG A 12 -21.66 40.27 -10.53
CA ARG A 12 -20.39 40.57 -9.82
C ARG A 12 -20.11 39.62 -8.65
N MET A 13 -21.14 39.06 -8.04
CA MET A 13 -21.02 38.14 -6.90
C MET A 13 -20.80 36.68 -7.30
N GLU A 14 -21.10 36.31 -8.56
CA GLU A 14 -21.00 34.92 -9.04
C GLU A 14 -19.57 34.34 -9.01
N PRO A 15 -18.48 35.08 -9.32
CA PRO A 15 -17.10 34.58 -9.19
C PRO A 15 -16.71 34.31 -7.73
N VAL A 16 -17.19 35.14 -6.81
CA VAL A 16 -16.95 35.01 -5.36
C VAL A 16 -17.73 33.83 -4.81
N ARG A 17 -18.99 33.66 -5.22
CA ARG A 17 -19.82 32.49 -4.89
C ARG A 17 -19.18 31.18 -5.34
N ARG A 18 -18.53 31.13 -6.51
CA ARG A 18 -17.81 29.93 -6.99
C ARG A 18 -16.54 29.61 -6.20
N HIS A 19 -15.91 30.58 -5.55
CA HIS A 19 -14.73 30.36 -4.69
C HIS A 19 -15.10 29.98 -3.26
N LEU A 20 -16.31 30.34 -2.81
CA LEU A 20 -16.81 30.05 -1.46
C LEU A 20 -17.61 28.74 -1.36
N LEU A 21 -18.00 28.15 -2.49
CA LEU A 21 -18.61 26.82 -2.51
C LEU A 21 -17.51 25.76 -2.62
N PRO A 22 -17.52 24.70 -1.78
CA PRO A 22 -16.63 23.56 -1.97
C PRO A 22 -16.83 23.01 -3.39
N ARG A 23 -15.73 22.87 -4.14
CA ARG A 23 -15.79 22.25 -5.46
C ARG A 23 -16.39 20.85 -5.27
N PRO A 24 -17.42 20.46 -6.03
CA PRO A 24 -17.85 19.06 -6.01
C PRO A 24 -16.63 18.20 -6.37
N PRO A 25 -16.41 17.07 -5.66
CA PRO A 25 -15.33 16.17 -6.02
C PRO A 25 -15.48 15.80 -7.50
N PRO A 26 -14.38 15.71 -8.26
CA PRO A 26 -14.45 15.36 -9.67
C PRO A 26 -15.15 14.00 -9.79
N VAL A 27 -16.34 14.01 -10.40
CA VAL A 27 -17.07 12.82 -10.79
C VAL A 27 -16.28 12.19 -11.94
N LEU A 28 -15.46 11.21 -11.60
CA LEU A 28 -14.76 10.39 -12.61
C LEU A 28 -15.78 9.43 -13.20
N SER A 29 -16.11 9.65 -14.47
CA SER A 29 -16.69 8.61 -15.32
C SER A 29 -15.66 7.47 -15.43
N LEU A 30 -16.09 6.21 -15.28
CA LEU A 30 -15.24 5.02 -15.49
C LEU A 30 -14.56 5.01 -16.88
N ASN A 31 -15.03 5.83 -17.82
CA ASN A 31 -14.42 5.99 -19.14
C ASN A 31 -13.15 6.88 -19.17
N GLN A 32 -12.67 7.39 -18.03
CA GLN A 32 -11.49 8.26 -17.95
C GLN A 32 -10.20 7.60 -17.43
N LEU A 33 -10.15 6.27 -17.28
CA LEU A 33 -8.88 5.56 -17.35
C LEU A 33 -8.42 5.55 -18.81
N SER A 34 -8.03 6.74 -19.30
CA SER A 34 -7.34 6.86 -20.57
C SER A 34 -6.05 6.04 -20.47
N ALA A 35 -5.72 5.30 -21.54
CA ALA A 35 -4.45 4.61 -21.61
C ALA A 35 -3.32 5.62 -21.30
N PRO A 36 -2.35 5.27 -20.45
CA PRO A 36 -1.27 6.19 -20.10
C PRO A 36 -0.63 6.74 -21.38
N GLU A 37 -0.39 8.05 -21.43
CA GLU A 37 0.37 8.65 -22.52
C GLU A 37 1.73 7.97 -22.60
N ALA A 38 2.23 7.74 -23.82
CA ALA A 38 3.50 7.05 -24.04
C ALA A 38 4.63 7.70 -23.21
N GLY A 39 5.15 6.95 -22.22
CA GLY A 39 6.22 7.39 -21.32
C GLY A 39 5.80 7.64 -19.86
N GLN A 40 4.50 7.63 -19.53
CA GLN A 40 4.04 7.67 -18.14
C GLN A 40 4.12 6.28 -17.51
N ILE A 41 4.84 6.16 -16.39
CA ILE A 41 4.99 4.89 -15.67
C ILE A 41 4.39 4.99 -14.25
N PRO A 42 3.75 3.92 -13.74
CA PRO A 42 3.29 3.90 -12.35
C PRO A 42 4.44 4.12 -11.39
N VAL A 43 4.16 4.82 -10.29
CA VAL A 43 5.11 4.99 -9.18
C VAL A 43 4.61 4.17 -8.00
N ILE A 44 5.51 3.40 -7.40
CA ILE A 44 5.25 2.56 -6.24
C ILE A 44 6.18 3.00 -5.13
N ILE A 45 5.65 3.31 -3.96
CA ILE A 45 6.43 3.70 -2.77
C ILE A 45 6.13 2.72 -1.65
N GLY A 46 7.18 2.09 -1.12
CA GLY A 46 7.02 1.11 -0.05
C GLY A 46 8.27 0.29 0.23
N GLY A 47 8.09 -0.80 0.96
CA GLY A 47 9.20 -1.63 1.44
C GLY A 47 9.70 -2.65 0.42
N MET A 48 11.02 -2.78 0.32
CA MET A 48 11.72 -3.98 -0.16
C MET A 48 12.24 -4.75 1.06
N VAL A 49 11.89 -6.03 1.17
CA VAL A 49 12.19 -6.84 2.36
C VAL A 49 12.86 -8.13 1.93
N LEU A 50 13.89 -8.56 2.64
CA LEU A 50 14.39 -9.93 2.53
C LEU A 50 13.65 -10.82 3.52
N ASP A 51 12.91 -11.80 3.00
CA ASP A 51 12.26 -12.82 3.82
C ASP A 51 13.20 -14.03 3.96
N ILE A 52 13.54 -14.39 5.20
CA ILE A 52 14.33 -15.57 5.56
C ILE A 52 13.39 -16.60 6.17
N HIS A 53 13.17 -17.71 5.48
CA HIS A 53 12.28 -18.77 5.90
C HIS A 53 13.07 -20.01 6.31
N ALA A 54 13.10 -20.31 7.61
CA ALA A 54 13.74 -21.48 8.19
C ALA A 54 12.69 -22.54 8.53
N LYS A 55 12.74 -23.69 7.86
CA LYS A 55 11.87 -24.85 8.08
C LYS A 55 12.70 -25.99 8.67
N PRO A 56 12.53 -26.30 9.96
CA PRO A 56 13.31 -27.35 10.60
C PRO A 56 12.81 -28.73 10.16
N SER A 57 13.72 -29.71 10.04
CA SER A 57 13.38 -31.10 9.70
C SER A 57 12.91 -31.92 10.90
N VAL A 58 13.07 -31.36 12.10
CA VAL A 58 12.62 -31.92 13.38
C VAL A 58 11.99 -30.78 14.20
N PRO A 59 11.15 -31.06 15.21
CA PRO A 59 10.57 -30.00 16.04
C PRO A 59 11.66 -29.07 16.62
N PRO A 60 11.51 -27.74 16.47
CA PRO A 60 12.51 -26.79 16.98
C PRO A 60 12.55 -26.83 18.52
N HIS A 61 13.75 -26.68 19.08
CA HIS A 61 13.96 -26.67 20.53
C HIS A 61 14.68 -25.39 20.98
N PRO A 62 14.20 -24.71 22.04
CA PRO A 62 14.87 -23.52 22.57
C PRO A 62 16.33 -23.79 22.97
N GLY A 63 17.23 -22.85 22.68
CA GLY A 63 18.62 -22.91 23.13
C GLY A 63 19.57 -23.78 22.29
N THR A 64 19.11 -24.35 21.17
CA THR A 64 19.98 -25.07 20.22
C THR A 64 19.56 -24.84 18.77
N THR A 65 20.40 -25.27 17.83
CA THR A 65 20.05 -25.35 16.41
C THR A 65 19.61 -26.76 16.06
N VAL A 66 18.75 -26.88 15.06
CA VAL A 66 18.29 -28.17 14.53
C VAL A 66 18.52 -28.21 13.01
N PRO A 67 18.75 -29.40 12.41
CA PRO A 67 18.83 -29.53 10.97
C PRO A 67 17.54 -29.06 10.28
N GLY A 68 17.67 -28.49 9.10
CA GLY A 68 16.53 -27.96 8.35
C GLY A 68 16.92 -27.29 7.04
N MET A 69 15.94 -26.62 6.43
CA MET A 69 16.09 -25.83 5.21
C MET A 69 15.95 -24.35 5.54
N VAL A 70 16.83 -23.52 4.98
CA VAL A 70 16.72 -22.05 5.03
C VAL A 70 16.60 -21.52 3.60
N LYS A 71 15.57 -20.72 3.34
CA LYS A 71 15.31 -20.07 2.05
C LYS A 71 15.35 -18.55 2.20
N TYR A 72 15.92 -17.89 1.21
CA TYR A 72 15.95 -16.44 1.07
C TYR A 72 15.01 -16.04 -0.07
N ILE A 73 14.09 -15.13 0.21
CA ILE A 73 13.03 -14.75 -0.72
C ILE A 73 12.96 -13.22 -0.80
N GLY A 74 12.87 -12.68 -2.01
CA GLY A 74 12.61 -11.26 -2.21
C GLY A 74 11.16 -10.93 -1.89
N GLY A 75 10.93 -10.24 -0.78
CA GLY A 75 9.64 -9.88 -0.24
C GLY A 75 9.40 -8.37 -0.14
N GLY A 76 8.38 -7.99 0.62
CA GLY A 76 7.89 -6.62 0.70
C GLY A 76 6.72 -6.39 -0.25
N VAL A 77 5.63 -5.84 0.27
CA VAL A 77 4.36 -5.75 -0.45
C VAL A 77 4.48 -4.88 -1.69
N ALA A 78 5.04 -3.68 -1.57
CA ALA A 78 5.30 -2.79 -2.69
C ALA A 78 6.23 -3.43 -3.74
N ARG A 79 7.31 -4.11 -3.30
CA ARG A 79 8.23 -4.85 -4.18
C ARG A 79 7.51 -5.95 -4.96
N ASN A 80 6.64 -6.72 -4.30
CA ASN A 80 5.83 -7.77 -4.92
C ASN A 80 4.89 -7.22 -5.99
N ILE A 81 4.21 -6.11 -5.70
CA ILE A 81 3.33 -5.44 -6.66
C ILE A 81 4.13 -4.93 -7.86
N ALA A 82 5.29 -4.32 -7.63
CA ALA A 82 6.15 -3.81 -8.68
C ALA A 82 6.67 -4.90 -9.62
N GLU A 83 7.13 -6.03 -9.08
CA GLU A 83 7.55 -7.18 -9.90
C GLU A 83 6.38 -7.81 -10.65
N CYS A 84 5.19 -7.87 -10.04
CA CYS A 84 3.98 -8.34 -10.70
C CYS A 84 3.63 -7.45 -11.91
N MET A 85 3.67 -6.12 -11.74
CA MET A 85 3.50 -5.17 -12.85
C MET A 85 4.54 -5.41 -13.96
N ALA A 86 5.80 -5.64 -13.60
CA ALA A 86 6.88 -5.95 -14.54
C ALA A 86 6.59 -7.20 -15.38
N LYS A 87 6.15 -8.28 -14.71
CA LYS A 87 5.77 -9.55 -15.36
C LYS A 87 4.55 -9.40 -16.26
N LEU A 88 3.68 -8.43 -15.98
CA LEU A 88 2.52 -8.08 -16.81
C LEU A 88 2.84 -7.06 -17.91
N GLY A 89 4.11 -6.69 -18.09
CA GLY A 89 4.58 -5.82 -19.18
C GLY A 89 4.62 -4.33 -18.86
N THR A 90 4.40 -3.93 -17.60
CA THR A 90 4.54 -2.54 -17.16
C THR A 90 5.79 -2.37 -16.30
N GLN A 91 6.62 -1.37 -16.56
CA GLN A 91 7.85 -1.12 -15.80
C GLN A 91 7.63 0.03 -14.81
N PRO A 92 7.18 -0.24 -13.56
CA PRO A 92 6.96 0.82 -12.58
C PRO A 92 8.29 1.38 -12.06
N LEU A 93 8.26 2.64 -11.62
CA LEU A 93 9.32 3.19 -10.77
C LEU A 93 9.03 2.79 -9.32
N MET A 94 9.93 2.01 -8.72
CA MET A 94 9.92 1.73 -7.29
C MET A 94 10.73 2.79 -6.54
N ILE A 95 10.12 3.43 -5.55
CA ILE A 95 10.78 4.30 -4.58
C ILE A 95 10.86 3.52 -3.26
N SER A 96 12.07 3.17 -2.85
CA SER A 96 12.30 2.34 -1.66
C SER A 96 13.65 2.63 -1.02
N VAL A 97 13.96 1.88 0.04
CA VAL A 97 15.19 1.99 0.82
C VAL A 97 15.76 0.61 1.08
N ILE A 98 17.08 0.51 0.93
CA ILE A 98 17.89 -0.67 1.20
C ILE A 98 19.21 -0.22 1.81
N GLY A 99 19.78 -1.05 2.68
CA GLY A 99 21.10 -0.83 3.24
C GLY A 99 22.21 -1.23 2.27
N ASP A 100 23.44 -0.83 2.59
CA ASP A 100 24.64 -1.39 1.97
C ASP A 100 25.08 -2.66 2.72
N ASP A 101 24.27 -3.71 2.59
CA ASP A 101 24.46 -4.99 3.26
C ASP A 101 24.14 -6.17 2.33
N MET A 102 24.44 -7.39 2.78
CA MET A 102 24.21 -8.61 1.98
C MET A 102 22.73 -8.79 1.58
N ALA A 103 21.79 -8.31 2.40
CA ALA A 103 20.37 -8.39 2.09
C ALA A 103 20.00 -7.41 0.97
N GLY A 104 20.53 -6.19 1.01
CA GLY A 104 20.37 -5.19 -0.04
C GLY A 104 20.95 -5.67 -1.36
N ASP A 105 22.17 -6.22 -1.34
CA ASP A 105 22.82 -6.81 -2.51
C ASP A 105 22.01 -7.96 -3.12
N PHE A 106 21.46 -8.84 -2.28
CA PHE A 106 20.59 -9.92 -2.72
C PHE A 106 19.35 -9.36 -3.43
N LEU A 107 18.63 -8.43 -2.80
CA LEU A 107 17.40 -7.85 -3.36
C LEU A 107 17.68 -7.13 -4.69
N LEU A 108 18.72 -6.30 -4.74
CA LEU A 108 19.10 -5.56 -5.94
C LEU A 108 19.52 -6.47 -7.10
N LYS A 109 20.23 -7.57 -6.81
CA LYS A 109 20.63 -8.53 -7.84
C LYS A 109 19.41 -9.09 -8.57
N TYR A 110 18.42 -9.59 -7.84
CA TYR A 110 17.21 -10.15 -8.46
C TYR A 110 16.32 -9.08 -9.08
N TRP A 111 16.27 -7.89 -8.48
CA TRP A 111 15.57 -6.74 -9.04
C TRP A 111 16.10 -6.35 -10.43
N ARG A 112 17.44 -6.27 -10.59
CA ARG A 112 18.10 -5.99 -11.87
C ARG A 112 17.90 -7.12 -12.87
N LEU A 113 17.95 -8.38 -12.43
CA LEU A 113 17.67 -9.54 -13.30
C LEU A 113 16.24 -9.54 -13.83
N ALA A 114 15.28 -8.97 -13.09
CA ALA A 114 13.91 -8.74 -13.55
C ALA A 114 13.77 -7.54 -14.51
N GLY A 115 14.87 -6.85 -14.85
CA GLY A 115 14.88 -5.70 -15.75
C GLY A 115 14.33 -4.41 -15.14
N LEU A 116 14.17 -4.35 -13.82
CA LEU A 116 13.58 -3.20 -13.13
C LEU A 116 14.63 -2.13 -12.80
N CYS A 117 14.21 -0.88 -12.94
CA CYS A 117 15.04 0.31 -12.67
C CYS A 117 15.34 0.47 -11.17
N THR A 118 16.55 0.94 -10.85
CA THR A 118 17.00 1.20 -9.47
C THR A 118 17.07 2.69 -9.11
N ASP A 119 16.66 3.61 -9.99
CA ASP A 119 16.77 5.06 -9.77
C ASP A 119 16.04 5.55 -8.50
N GLY A 120 14.95 4.88 -8.11
CA GLY A 120 14.21 5.19 -6.88
C GLY A 120 14.63 4.37 -5.65
N VAL A 121 15.64 3.51 -5.80
CA VAL A 121 16.16 2.64 -4.75
C VAL A 121 17.67 2.86 -4.66
N PRO A 122 18.13 4.03 -4.20
CA PRO A 122 19.55 4.28 -4.04
C PRO A 122 20.13 3.26 -3.06
N ASN A 123 21.32 2.78 -3.36
CA ASN A 123 22.08 2.04 -2.37
C ASN A 123 22.48 3.04 -1.27
N ALA A 124 22.58 2.62 0.00
CA ALA A 124 23.08 3.48 1.07
C ALA A 124 24.44 4.14 0.73
N LYS A 125 25.25 3.53 -0.16
CA LYS A 125 26.46 4.14 -0.73
C LYS A 125 26.24 5.44 -1.51
N ASP A 126 25.06 5.59 -2.13
CA ASP A 126 24.68 6.75 -2.95
C ASP A 126 23.96 7.83 -2.12
N THR A 127 23.75 7.59 -0.82
CA THR A 127 23.10 8.52 0.10
C THR A 127 24.06 8.93 1.21
N GLU A 128 24.06 10.21 1.61
CA GLU A 128 24.83 10.69 2.77
C GLU A 128 24.25 10.18 4.12
N VAL A 129 23.40 9.15 4.11
CA VAL A 129 22.71 8.63 5.29
C VAL A 129 23.46 7.39 5.79
N PRO A 130 24.29 7.52 6.84
CA PRO A 130 24.94 6.37 7.43
C PRO A 130 23.92 5.41 8.06
N ASP A 131 24.27 4.11 8.08
CA ASP A 131 23.64 3.05 8.90
C ASP A 131 22.21 2.62 8.53
N VAL A 132 21.80 2.75 7.26
CA VAL A 132 20.59 2.06 6.78
C VAL A 132 20.85 0.56 6.76
N THR A 133 20.02 -0.21 7.49
CA THR A 133 19.96 -1.67 7.37
C THR A 133 18.79 -2.06 6.48
N THR A 134 19.03 -2.98 5.54
CA THR A 134 17.98 -3.48 4.66
C THR A 134 16.87 -4.13 5.49
N PRO A 135 15.58 -3.87 5.19
CA PRO A 135 14.50 -4.57 5.86
C PRO A 135 14.60 -6.09 5.72
N VAL A 136 14.50 -6.82 6.84
CA VAL A 136 14.55 -8.29 6.89
C VAL A 136 13.43 -8.82 7.78
N VAL A 137 12.75 -9.87 7.33
CA VAL A 137 11.85 -10.67 8.17
C VAL A 137 12.40 -12.10 8.23
N SER A 138 12.71 -12.57 9.43
CA SER A 138 13.21 -13.92 9.66
C SER A 138 12.17 -14.75 10.37
N ASN A 139 11.63 -15.75 9.68
CA ASN A 139 10.60 -16.66 10.15
C ASN A 139 11.17 -18.06 10.37
N VAL A 140 10.94 -18.63 11.54
CA VAL A 140 11.17 -20.03 11.87
C VAL A 140 9.82 -20.71 11.95
N PHE A 141 9.64 -21.79 11.19
CA PHE A 141 8.41 -22.58 11.19
C PHE A 141 8.54 -23.80 12.11
N ASP A 142 7.42 -24.42 12.48
CA ASP A 142 7.39 -25.71 13.14
C ASP A 142 7.33 -26.87 12.14
N GLY A 143 7.23 -28.11 12.64
CA GLY A 143 7.13 -29.31 11.79
C GLY A 143 5.83 -29.42 11.00
N ASN A 144 4.80 -28.63 11.33
CA ASN A 144 3.53 -28.56 10.62
C ASN A 144 3.50 -27.43 9.57
N GLY A 145 4.54 -26.59 9.54
CA GLY A 145 4.63 -25.42 8.67
C GLY A 145 3.96 -24.17 9.23
N GLU A 146 3.58 -24.17 10.51
CA GLU A 146 3.07 -22.98 11.20
C GLU A 146 4.23 -22.12 11.71
N LEU A 147 4.01 -20.81 11.87
CA LEU A 147 5.05 -19.89 12.35
C LEU A 147 5.37 -20.20 13.83
N PHE A 148 6.58 -20.67 14.10
CA PHE A 148 7.07 -20.96 15.45
C PHE A 148 7.67 -19.72 16.13
N ALA A 149 8.50 -18.98 15.40
CA ALA A 149 9.09 -17.73 15.88
C ALA A 149 9.39 -16.79 14.70
N GLY A 150 9.37 -15.48 14.94
CA GLY A 150 9.63 -14.49 13.91
C GLY A 150 10.27 -13.22 14.45
N VAL A 151 11.19 -12.64 13.68
CA VAL A 151 11.77 -11.31 13.94
C VAL A 151 11.62 -10.48 12.67
N ALA A 152 11.01 -9.30 12.78
CA ALA A 152 10.87 -8.35 11.70
C ALA A 152 11.70 -7.08 11.99
N SER A 153 12.78 -6.89 11.24
CA SER A 153 13.56 -5.65 11.22
C SER A 153 13.17 -4.86 9.99
N VAL A 154 12.09 -4.08 10.08
CA VAL A 154 11.51 -3.35 8.93
C VAL A 154 11.42 -1.84 9.15
N GLN A 155 12.06 -1.33 10.20
CA GLN A 155 11.99 0.07 10.61
C GLN A 155 12.58 1.03 9.58
N ALA A 156 13.53 0.57 8.76
CA ALA A 156 14.19 1.41 7.76
C ALA A 156 13.18 2.09 6.80
N VAL A 157 12.08 1.41 6.45
CA VAL A 157 11.04 2.00 5.59
C VAL A 157 10.42 3.23 6.24
N GLU A 158 10.08 3.16 7.53
CA GLU A 158 9.46 4.26 8.27
C GLU A 158 10.45 5.38 8.56
N THR A 159 11.72 5.05 8.80
CA THR A 159 12.75 6.01 9.17
C THR A 159 13.34 6.76 7.98
N PHE A 160 13.54 6.09 6.85
CA PHE A 160 14.33 6.64 5.74
C PHE A 160 13.53 6.99 4.49
N LEU A 161 12.34 6.41 4.28
CA LEU A 161 11.40 6.92 3.25
C LEU A 161 10.67 8.16 3.76
N THR A 162 11.45 9.19 4.09
CA THR A 162 10.98 10.46 4.65
C THR A 162 10.22 11.30 3.63
N PRO A 163 9.47 12.32 4.06
CA PRO A 163 8.87 13.30 3.15
C PRO A 163 9.89 13.95 2.23
N SER A 164 11.07 14.33 2.75
CA SER A 164 12.13 14.96 1.96
C SER A 164 12.66 14.05 0.85
N TRP A 165 12.79 12.75 1.13
CA TRP A 165 13.14 11.75 0.12
C TRP A 165 12.07 11.65 -0.97
N ILE A 166 10.80 11.53 -0.57
CA ILE A 166 9.66 11.45 -1.51
C ILE A 166 9.58 12.68 -2.41
N TYR A 167 9.84 13.88 -1.89
CA TYR A 167 9.81 15.12 -2.67
C TYR A 167 10.87 15.17 -3.80
N GLN A 168 11.97 14.42 -3.69
CA GLN A 168 12.95 14.32 -4.79
C GLN A 168 12.32 13.71 -6.07
N PHE A 169 11.28 12.91 -5.89
CA PHE A 169 10.54 12.27 -6.98
C PHE A 169 9.27 13.03 -7.37
N TYR A 170 9.10 14.29 -6.94
CA TYR A 170 7.91 15.11 -7.23
C TYR A 170 7.48 15.00 -8.69
N ARG A 171 8.40 15.23 -9.64
CA ARG A 171 8.11 15.17 -11.08
C ARG A 171 7.62 13.78 -11.53
N ARG A 172 8.21 12.71 -11.01
CA ARG A 172 7.83 11.33 -11.36
C ARG A 172 6.46 10.97 -10.80
N ILE A 173 6.17 11.38 -9.57
CA ILE A 173 4.86 11.19 -8.94
C ILE A 173 3.79 12.00 -9.65
N SER A 174 4.04 13.29 -9.92
CA SER A 174 3.07 14.21 -10.54
C SER A 174 2.62 13.83 -11.95
N THR A 175 3.44 13.08 -12.68
CA THR A 175 3.10 12.61 -14.04
C THR A 175 2.76 11.12 -14.08
N ALA A 176 2.71 10.45 -12.93
CA ALA A 176 2.40 9.03 -12.88
C ALA A 176 0.93 8.80 -13.26
N PRO A 177 0.62 7.73 -14.00
CA PRO A 177 -0.77 7.35 -14.25
C PRO A 177 -1.43 6.76 -13.00
N LEU A 178 -0.62 6.31 -12.03
CA LEU A 178 -1.03 5.76 -10.74
C LEU A 178 0.13 5.91 -9.74
N LEU A 179 -0.18 6.36 -8.53
CA LEU A 179 0.70 6.25 -7.36
C LEU A 179 0.20 5.12 -6.46
N MET A 180 1.05 4.15 -6.16
CA MET A 180 0.76 3.11 -5.18
C MET A 180 1.61 3.34 -3.92
N LEU A 181 0.96 3.33 -2.77
CA LEU A 181 1.57 3.51 -1.45
C LEU A 181 1.25 2.29 -0.59
N ASP A 182 2.27 1.63 -0.06
CA ASP A 182 2.04 0.63 1.00
C ASP A 182 1.97 1.30 2.38
N ALA A 183 1.28 0.66 3.33
CA ALA A 183 1.14 1.16 4.68
C ALA A 183 2.42 1.00 5.53
N ASN A 184 3.55 0.55 4.97
CA ASN A 184 4.82 0.52 5.70
C ASN A 184 5.42 1.92 5.85
N LEU A 185 5.00 2.90 5.05
CA LEU A 185 5.42 4.30 5.20
C LEU A 185 4.94 4.90 6.53
N SER A 186 5.67 5.89 7.04
CA SER A 186 5.20 6.71 8.16
C SER A 186 3.99 7.56 7.75
N PRO A 187 3.13 7.99 8.71
CA PRO A 187 2.01 8.87 8.42
C PRO A 187 2.39 10.16 7.69
N GLU A 188 3.53 10.76 8.03
CA GLU A 188 4.04 11.99 7.42
C GLU A 188 4.43 11.76 5.96
N SER A 189 5.08 10.64 5.67
CA SER A 189 5.47 10.25 4.32
C SER A 189 4.28 9.90 3.44
N LEU A 190 3.28 9.20 3.99
CA LEU A 190 2.00 8.96 3.31
C LEU A 190 1.31 10.28 2.94
N GLN A 191 1.24 11.24 3.87
CA GLN A 191 0.65 12.56 3.62
C GLN A 191 1.42 13.33 2.54
N ALA A 192 2.76 13.32 2.59
CA ALA A 192 3.59 13.99 1.60
C ALA A 192 3.35 13.44 0.19
N ALA A 193 3.35 12.12 0.03
CA ALA A 193 3.08 11.48 -1.26
C ALA A 193 1.64 11.75 -1.77
N CYS A 194 0.66 11.65 -0.88
CA CYS A 194 -0.74 11.95 -1.20
C CYS A 194 -0.94 13.41 -1.63
N LYS A 195 -0.24 14.36 -0.99
CA LYS A 195 -0.30 15.79 -1.35
C LYS A 195 0.18 16.03 -2.78
N ILE A 196 1.31 15.44 -3.18
CA ILE A 196 1.84 15.54 -4.54
C ILE A 196 0.83 14.97 -5.56
N ALA A 197 0.30 13.79 -5.27
CA ALA A 197 -0.67 13.13 -6.13
C ALA A 197 -1.96 13.94 -6.27
N TYR A 198 -2.50 14.44 -5.16
CA TYR A 198 -3.72 15.25 -5.14
C TYR A 198 -3.57 16.54 -5.95
N GLU A 199 -2.48 17.30 -5.74
CA GLU A 199 -2.19 18.54 -6.48
C GLU A 199 -2.04 18.29 -7.99
N SER A 200 -1.65 17.08 -8.39
CA SER A 200 -1.39 16.69 -9.78
C SER A 200 -2.55 15.90 -10.41
N GLY A 201 -3.61 15.59 -9.66
CA GLY A 201 -4.73 14.77 -10.14
C GLY A 201 -4.39 13.29 -10.35
N VAL A 202 -3.33 12.78 -9.73
CA VAL A 202 -2.86 11.39 -9.85
C VAL A 202 -3.67 10.49 -8.92
N PRO A 203 -4.26 9.38 -9.41
CA PRO A 203 -4.99 8.46 -8.56
C PRO A 203 -4.03 7.71 -7.62
N VAL A 204 -4.48 7.50 -6.37
CA VAL A 204 -3.69 6.83 -5.33
C VAL A 204 -4.30 5.47 -4.97
N LEU A 205 -3.51 4.41 -5.08
CA LEU A 205 -3.78 3.08 -4.53
C LEU A 205 -3.07 2.94 -3.18
N PHE A 206 -3.83 2.72 -2.12
CA PHE A 206 -3.28 2.42 -0.79
C PHE A 206 -3.35 0.92 -0.50
N GLU A 207 -2.22 0.30 -0.18
CA GLU A 207 -2.16 -1.10 0.23
C GLU A 207 -2.00 -1.20 1.75
N PRO A 208 -2.97 -1.79 2.46
CA PRO A 208 -3.01 -1.76 3.93
C PRO A 208 -1.91 -2.54 4.65
N VAL A 209 -1.28 -3.54 4.00
CA VAL A 209 -0.18 -4.39 4.51
C VAL A 209 -0.52 -5.27 5.72
N SER A 210 -1.13 -4.72 6.76
CA SER A 210 -1.54 -5.44 7.97
C SER A 210 -2.63 -4.69 8.72
N VAL A 211 -3.34 -5.38 9.61
CA VAL A 211 -4.39 -4.82 10.47
C VAL A 211 -3.92 -3.58 11.25
N VAL A 212 -2.68 -3.59 11.76
CA VAL A 212 -2.14 -2.45 12.54
C VAL A 212 -1.83 -1.27 11.62
N LYS A 213 -1.16 -1.54 10.50
CA LYS A 213 -0.70 -0.49 9.57
C LYS A 213 -1.83 0.09 8.73
N SER A 214 -2.90 -0.67 8.50
CA SER A 214 -4.08 -0.23 7.76
C SER A 214 -4.72 1.03 8.36
N SER A 215 -4.63 1.19 9.68
CA SER A 215 -5.12 2.38 10.39
C SER A 215 -4.46 3.69 9.95
N ARG A 216 -3.27 3.64 9.33
CA ARG A 216 -2.56 4.80 8.76
C ARG A 216 -3.31 5.45 7.59
N ILE A 217 -4.38 4.84 7.09
CA ILE A 217 -5.26 5.47 6.12
C ILE A 217 -6.03 6.67 6.70
N ALA A 218 -6.28 6.69 8.02
CA ALA A 218 -7.14 7.68 8.67
C ALA A 218 -6.81 9.15 8.29
N PRO A 219 -5.54 9.62 8.34
CA PRO A 219 -5.19 10.99 7.96
C PRO A 219 -5.16 11.27 6.45
N ILE A 220 -5.29 10.24 5.59
CA ILE A 220 -5.10 10.38 4.13
C ILE A 220 -6.31 9.90 3.31
N ALA A 221 -7.37 9.40 3.94
CA ALA A 221 -8.47 8.72 3.26
C ALA A 221 -9.11 9.53 2.12
N GLU A 222 -9.24 10.86 2.28
CA GLU A 222 -9.79 11.75 1.26
C GLU A 222 -8.93 11.84 -0.02
N HIS A 223 -7.65 11.48 0.07
CA HIS A 223 -6.72 11.44 -1.06
C HIS A 223 -6.63 10.06 -1.71
N ILE A 224 -7.21 9.01 -1.09
CA ILE A 224 -7.12 7.64 -1.59
C ILE A 224 -8.18 7.40 -2.66
N THR A 225 -7.75 6.99 -3.85
CA THR A 225 -8.67 6.59 -4.92
C THR A 225 -9.13 5.16 -4.74
N CYS A 226 -8.20 4.27 -4.42
CA CYS A 226 -8.45 2.85 -4.30
C CYS A 226 -7.67 2.26 -3.12
N THR A 227 -8.19 1.20 -2.50
CA THR A 227 -7.46 0.42 -1.49
C THR A 227 -7.76 -1.07 -1.63
N SER A 228 -6.81 -1.91 -1.21
CA SER A 228 -6.85 -3.36 -1.40
C SER A 228 -6.86 -4.20 -0.10
N PRO A 229 -7.72 -3.90 0.88
CA PRO A 229 -7.73 -4.62 2.16
C PRO A 229 -8.22 -6.06 2.04
N ASN A 230 -7.71 -6.93 2.91
CA ASN A 230 -8.44 -8.13 3.32
C ASN A 230 -9.58 -7.78 4.29
N GLU A 231 -10.36 -8.78 4.72
CA GLU A 231 -11.57 -8.59 5.52
C GLU A 231 -11.30 -7.92 6.87
N ILE A 232 -10.19 -8.28 7.53
CA ILE A 232 -9.86 -7.78 8.87
C ILE A 232 -9.22 -6.39 8.79
N GLU A 233 -8.40 -6.15 7.76
CA GLU A 233 -7.84 -4.82 7.47
C GLU A 233 -8.93 -3.81 7.13
N LEU A 234 -9.93 -4.21 6.34
CA LEU A 234 -11.08 -3.37 5.99
C LEU A 234 -11.79 -2.86 7.25
N ILE A 235 -12.02 -3.75 8.21
CA ILE A 235 -12.66 -3.43 9.49
C ILE A 235 -11.78 -2.51 10.33
N ALA A 236 -10.48 -2.78 10.39
CA ALA A 236 -9.53 -1.91 11.09
C ALA A 236 -9.47 -0.50 10.49
N MET A 237 -9.50 -0.37 9.16
CA MET A 237 -9.57 0.92 8.46
C MET A 237 -10.86 1.67 8.77
N ALA A 238 -12.01 0.98 8.69
CA ALA A 238 -13.31 1.58 9.01
C ALA A 238 -13.37 2.06 10.47
N ASN A 239 -12.80 1.29 11.40
CA ASN A 239 -12.68 1.68 12.80
C ASN A 239 -11.74 2.88 13.00
N ALA A 240 -10.61 2.93 12.29
CA ALA A 240 -9.68 4.04 12.36
C ALA A 240 -10.27 5.37 11.84
N LEU A 241 -11.22 5.29 10.89
CA LEU A 241 -11.96 6.43 10.34
C LEU A 241 -13.24 6.78 11.11
N SER A 242 -13.62 5.96 12.10
CA SER A 242 -14.81 6.13 12.92
C SER A 242 -14.48 6.69 14.30
N THR A 243 -15.49 7.17 15.01
CA THR A 243 -15.42 7.28 16.48
C THR A 243 -15.26 5.87 17.09
N PRO A 244 -14.75 5.73 18.33
CA PRO A 244 -14.17 4.47 18.79
C PRO A 244 -15.09 3.24 18.68
N GLY A 245 -14.60 2.19 18.01
CA GLY A 245 -15.07 0.79 18.15
C GLY A 245 -16.42 0.43 17.52
N LYS A 246 -16.71 0.89 16.30
CA LYS A 246 -18.02 0.71 15.67
C LYS A 246 -18.22 -0.63 14.93
N TYR A 247 -17.17 -1.21 14.37
CA TYR A 247 -17.24 -2.40 13.51
C TYR A 247 -16.47 -3.57 14.10
N ASN A 248 -17.01 -4.79 14.00
CA ASN A 248 -16.38 -6.02 14.49
C ASN A 248 -16.40 -7.11 13.39
N PHE A 249 -15.28 -7.82 13.23
CA PHE A 249 -15.21 -8.99 12.36
C PHE A 249 -15.33 -10.27 13.18
N VAL A 250 -16.27 -11.15 12.82
CA VAL A 250 -16.44 -12.46 13.48
C VAL A 250 -15.98 -13.56 12.52
N LYS A 251 -15.12 -14.45 13.01
CA LYS A 251 -14.52 -15.53 12.21
C LYS A 251 -15.57 -16.55 11.81
N LEU A 252 -15.51 -16.99 10.56
CA LEU A 252 -16.56 -17.72 9.85
C LEU A 252 -16.60 -19.24 10.12
N GLU A 253 -16.34 -19.66 11.36
CA GLU A 253 -16.13 -21.10 11.69
C GLU A 253 -17.41 -21.96 11.63
N GLN A 254 -18.54 -21.46 11.10
CA GLN A 254 -19.85 -22.11 11.22
C GLN A 254 -20.72 -22.17 9.95
N CYS A 255 -20.27 -21.70 8.78
CA CYS A 255 -21.06 -21.86 7.54
C CYS A 255 -20.70 -23.16 6.81
N ASN A 256 -21.61 -24.14 6.84
CA ASN A 256 -21.46 -25.43 6.16
C ASN A 256 -21.49 -25.33 4.62
N ASN A 257 -21.83 -24.17 4.04
CA ASN A 257 -21.99 -23.97 2.60
C ASN A 257 -21.15 -22.78 2.09
N LYS A 258 -20.33 -22.99 1.05
CA LYS A 258 -19.40 -21.97 0.51
C LYS A 258 -20.07 -20.80 -0.23
N ALA A 259 -21.30 -20.98 -0.71
CA ALA A 259 -22.04 -19.91 -1.39
C ALA A 259 -22.69 -18.96 -0.35
N GLU A 260 -23.34 -19.54 0.67
CA GLU A 260 -23.87 -18.79 1.82
C GLU A 260 -22.78 -18.01 2.56
N SER A 261 -21.54 -18.50 2.56
CA SER A 261 -20.44 -17.78 3.20
C SER A 261 -19.99 -16.52 2.46
N VAL A 262 -20.13 -16.45 1.13
CA VAL A 262 -19.75 -15.24 0.37
C VAL A 262 -20.79 -14.14 0.54
N ASP A 263 -22.07 -14.48 0.42
CA ASP A 263 -23.17 -13.53 0.63
C ASP A 263 -23.17 -13.02 2.08
N TYR A 264 -22.98 -13.92 3.05
CA TYR A 264 -22.86 -13.55 4.46
C TYR A 264 -21.62 -12.67 4.74
N LEU A 265 -20.46 -12.99 4.16
CA LEU A 265 -19.27 -12.12 4.25
C LEU A 265 -19.55 -10.74 3.67
N PHE A 266 -20.20 -10.68 2.51
CA PHE A 266 -20.54 -9.42 1.87
C PHE A 266 -21.49 -8.61 2.75
N GLU A 267 -22.55 -9.21 3.28
CA GLU A 267 -23.48 -8.55 4.22
C GLU A 267 -22.77 -8.05 5.48
N MET A 268 -21.89 -8.86 6.08
CA MET A 268 -21.14 -8.51 7.28
C MET A 268 -20.18 -7.33 7.04
N LEU A 269 -19.49 -7.32 5.89
CA LEU A 269 -18.50 -6.30 5.56
C LEU A 269 -19.13 -5.05 4.93
N SER A 270 -20.34 -5.15 4.40
CA SER A 270 -21.04 -4.06 3.70
C SER A 270 -21.06 -2.75 4.49
N PRO A 271 -21.40 -2.72 5.79
CA PRO A 271 -21.39 -1.48 6.57
C PRO A 271 -20.01 -0.80 6.62
N ALA A 272 -18.92 -1.58 6.69
CA ALA A 272 -17.57 -1.05 6.68
C ALA A 272 -17.15 -0.60 5.28
N MET A 273 -17.50 -1.37 4.24
CA MET A 273 -17.25 -1.02 2.84
C MET A 273 -17.92 0.31 2.47
N PHE A 274 -19.23 0.44 2.71
CA PHE A 274 -19.97 1.67 2.41
C PHE A 274 -19.44 2.86 3.19
N PHE A 275 -19.05 2.66 4.46
CA PHE A 275 -18.45 3.72 5.25
C PHE A 275 -17.13 4.23 4.66
N LEU A 276 -16.24 3.34 4.21
CA LEU A 276 -15.01 3.74 3.52
C LEU A 276 -15.31 4.53 2.23
N LEU A 277 -16.32 4.10 1.47
CA LEU A 277 -16.75 4.80 0.25
C LEU A 277 -17.30 6.21 0.57
N GLU A 278 -18.07 6.36 1.64
CA GLU A 278 -18.56 7.67 2.13
C GLU A 278 -17.43 8.60 2.57
N LYS A 279 -16.26 8.06 2.96
CA LYS A 279 -15.06 8.84 3.32
C LYS A 279 -14.22 9.28 2.12
N GLY A 280 -14.70 9.07 0.90
CA GLY A 280 -14.07 9.58 -0.33
C GLY A 280 -13.24 8.54 -1.09
N ILE A 281 -13.07 7.33 -0.54
CA ILE A 281 -12.44 6.21 -1.25
C ILE A 281 -13.36 5.79 -2.39
N LYS A 282 -12.85 5.71 -3.62
CA LYS A 282 -13.68 5.46 -4.80
C LYS A 282 -13.86 3.97 -5.10
N LEU A 283 -12.84 3.16 -4.79
CA LEU A 283 -12.82 1.74 -5.11
C LEU A 283 -12.21 0.90 -3.97
N LEU A 284 -12.83 -0.24 -3.69
CA LEU A 284 -12.32 -1.26 -2.79
C LEU A 284 -12.00 -2.51 -3.62
N LEU A 285 -10.73 -2.90 -3.65
CA LEU A 285 -10.27 -4.13 -4.28
C LEU A 285 -10.16 -5.20 -3.20
N ARG A 286 -10.78 -6.36 -3.41
CA ARG A 286 -10.56 -7.48 -2.50
C ARG A 286 -9.25 -8.18 -2.88
N ALA A 287 -8.22 -8.02 -2.06
CA ALA A 287 -7.04 -8.87 -2.17
C ALA A 287 -7.39 -10.25 -1.61
N ARG A 288 -7.45 -11.27 -2.48
CA ARG A 288 -7.54 -12.65 -2.01
C ARG A 288 -6.14 -13.07 -1.57
N GLN A 289 -5.92 -13.24 -0.26
CA GLN A 289 -4.75 -13.96 0.22
C GLN A 289 -4.85 -15.38 -0.34
N LEU A 290 -4.03 -15.68 -1.34
CA LEU A 290 -3.72 -17.05 -1.68
C LEU A 290 -2.99 -17.58 -0.45
N HIS A 291 -3.67 -18.37 0.38
CA HIS A 291 -2.93 -19.28 1.23
C HIS A 291 -2.04 -20.08 0.27
N GLU A 292 -0.73 -19.92 0.38
CA GLU A 292 0.22 -20.90 -0.10
C GLU A 292 -0.10 -22.19 0.66
N GLY A 293 -1.10 -22.92 0.17
CA GLY A 293 -1.31 -24.30 0.51
C GLY A 293 -0.04 -24.98 0.09
N SER A 294 0.80 -25.31 1.07
CA SER A 294 1.71 -26.46 1.08
C SER A 294 1.83 -27.10 -0.30
N GLU A 295 2.57 -26.46 -1.21
CA GLU A 295 3.14 -27.16 -2.34
C GLU A 295 4.09 -28.16 -1.70
N LYS A 296 3.59 -29.39 -1.60
CA LYS A 296 4.41 -30.58 -1.37
C LYS A 296 5.48 -30.58 -2.45
N LEU A 297 6.68 -30.18 -2.07
CA LEU A 297 7.95 -30.57 -2.68
C LEU A 297 8.66 -31.46 -1.65
#